data_AF-A0A8D2IF13-F1
#
_entry.id   AF-A0A8D2IF13-F1
#
_cell.length_a   1.000
_cell.length_b   1.000
_cell.length_c   1.000
_cell.angle_alpha   90.00
_cell.angle_beta   90.00
_cell.angle_gamma   90.00
#
_symmetry.space_group_name_H-M   'P 1'
#
loop_
_entity.id
_entity.type
_entity.pdbx_description
1 polymer ?
#
loop_
_entity_poly.entity_id
_entity_poly.type
_entity_poly.pdbx_seq_one_letter_code
_entity_poly.pdbx_strand_id
1 'polypeptide(L)'
;MARHVFLTGPPGVGKTTLIQKASEVLKSSGVPVDGFYTEEVRQGGRRTGFDVVTLSGTRGPLSRVGPDPVPGKRECRVGQYVVDVTSFEQLALPVLRNQNASNEIPSEEPGSEHQINTLN
;
A
#
# COMPACT_ATOMS: atom_id res chain seq x y z
N MET A 1 -9.02 -22.36 1.60
CA MET A 1 -9.85 -21.25 1.10
C MET A 1 -9.56 -20.00 1.92
N ALA A 2 -9.30 -18.87 1.28
CA ALA A 2 -9.19 -17.59 1.99
C ALA A 2 -10.58 -17.14 2.46
N ARG A 3 -10.68 -16.63 3.69
CA ARG A 3 -11.90 -15.99 4.20
C ARG A 3 -11.69 -14.48 4.23
N HIS A 4 -12.59 -13.75 3.61
CA HIS A 4 -12.57 -12.29 3.64
C HIS A 4 -13.45 -11.78 4.77
N VAL A 5 -12.89 -10.92 5.61
CA VAL A 5 -13.61 -10.28 6.72
C VAL A 5 -13.63 -8.79 6.47
N PHE A 6 -14.82 -8.20 6.51
CA PHE A 6 -15.01 -6.76 6.36
C PHE A 6 -15.52 -6.18 7.68
N LEU A 7 -14.83 -5.17 8.18
CA LEU A 7 -15.23 -4.44 9.38
C LEU A 7 -15.93 -3.13 8.99
N THR A 8 -17.19 -3.00 9.40
CA THR A 8 -18.02 -1.82 9.16
C THR A 8 -18.44 -1.16 10.47
N GLY A 9 -18.83 0.12 10.40
CA GLY A 9 -19.33 0.90 11.52
C GLY A 9 -19.13 2.40 11.31
N PRO A 10 -19.73 3.25 12.16
CA PRO A 10 -19.62 4.70 12.05
C PRO A 10 -18.17 5.20 12.02
N PRO A 11 -17.87 6.36 11.38
CA PRO A 11 -16.57 7.02 11.51
C PRO A 11 -16.21 7.25 12.98
N GLY A 12 -14.94 7.06 13.35
CA GLY A 12 -14.46 7.27 14.72
C GLY A 12 -14.77 6.14 15.73
N VAL A 13 -15.45 5.06 15.33
CA VAL A 13 -15.77 3.93 16.24
C VAL A 13 -14.56 3.07 16.66
N GLY A 14 -13.36 3.39 16.18
CA GLY A 14 -12.13 2.66 16.54
C GLY A 14 -11.74 1.51 15.61
N LYS A 15 -12.26 1.45 14.38
CA LYS A 15 -11.90 0.41 13.38
C LYS A 15 -10.39 0.31 13.15
N THR A 16 -9.73 1.44 12.91
CA THR A 16 -8.28 1.49 12.69
C THR A 16 -7.53 1.00 13.92
N THR A 17 -7.98 1.40 15.12
CA THR A 17 -7.40 0.93 16.40
C THR A 17 -7.55 -0.58 16.58
N LEU A 18 -8.70 -1.15 16.19
CA LEU A 18 -8.90 -2.60 16.24
C LEU A 18 -7.95 -3.33 15.29
N ILE A 19 -7.79 -2.83 14.05
CA ILE A 19 -6.87 -3.42 13.06
C ILE A 19 -5.42 -3.37 13.56
N GLN A 20 -4.99 -2.26 14.15
CA GLN A 20 -3.65 -2.12 14.72
C GLN A 20 -3.40 -3.16 15.82
N LYS A 21 -4.29 -3.26 16.82
CA LYS A 21 -4.17 -4.23 17.91
C LYS A 21 -4.22 -5.68 17.43
N ALA A 22 -5.11 -5.99 16.49
CA ALA A 22 -5.19 -7.32 15.91
C ALA A 22 -3.88 -7.69 15.19
N SER A 23 -3.30 -6.74 14.45
CA SER A 23 -2.02 -6.93 13.76
C SER A 23 -0.87 -7.16 14.75
N GLU A 24 -0.84 -6.45 15.88
CA GLU A 24 0.15 -6.66 16.95
C GLU A 24 0.06 -8.06 17.56
N VAL A 25 -1.15 -8.53 17.87
CA VAL A 25 -1.39 -9.88 18.42
C VAL A 25 -0.99 -10.99 17.45
N LEU A 26 -1.31 -10.82 16.16
CA LEU A 26 -0.91 -11.78 15.13
C LEU A 26 0.61 -11.84 14.96
N LYS A 27 1.27 -10.68 14.93
CA LYS A 27 2.73 -10.60 14.87
C LYS A 27 3.39 -11.25 16.08
N SER A 28 2.89 -11.00 17.30
CA SER A 28 3.43 -11.62 18.52
C SER A 28 3.21 -13.13 18.57
N SER A 29 2.22 -13.63 17.83
CA SER A 29 1.94 -15.06 17.66
C SER A 29 2.73 -15.70 16.51
N GLY A 30 3.64 -14.96 15.86
CA GLY A 30 4.46 -15.46 14.75
C GLY A 30 3.72 -15.58 13.41
N VAL A 31 2.51 -15.02 13.30
CA VAL A 31 1.76 -15.00 12.04
C VAL A 31 2.23 -13.80 11.20
N PRO A 32 2.71 -14.01 9.96
CA PRO A 32 3.07 -12.90 9.10
C PRO A 32 1.82 -12.07 8.75
N VAL A 33 1.92 -10.76 8.94
CA VAL A 33 0.85 -9.82 8.61
C VAL A 33 1.44 -8.71 7.76
N ASP A 34 0.81 -8.47 6.62
CA ASP A 34 1.14 -7.37 5.72
C ASP A 34 -0.12 -6.59 5.34
N GLY A 35 0.08 -5.34 4.91
CA GLY A 35 -0.98 -4.43 4.52
C GLY A 35 -0.73 -3.01 5.00
N PHE A 36 -1.77 -2.19 4.90
CA PHE A 36 -1.73 -0.80 5.29
C PHE A 36 -3.05 -0.35 5.90
N TYR A 37 -3.00 0.76 6.62
CA TYR A 37 -4.15 1.51 7.10
C TYR A 37 -3.97 2.99 6.77
N THR A 38 -5.05 3.76 6.92
CA THR A 38 -5.00 5.20 6.74
C THR A 38 -5.11 5.92 8.09
N GLU A 39 -4.31 6.97 8.25
CA GLU A 39 -4.35 7.83 9.42
C GLU A 39 -4.80 9.24 9.04
N GLU A 40 -5.59 9.84 9.92
CA GLU A 40 -6.01 11.21 9.75
C GLU A 40 -4.86 12.17 10.14
N VAL A 41 -4.49 13.06 9.22
CA VAL A 41 -3.51 14.12 9.49
C VAL A 41 -4.27 15.37 9.93
N ARG A 42 -3.95 15.86 11.13
CA ARG A 42 -4.50 17.10 11.69
C ARG A 42 -3.39 18.10 11.97
N GLN A 43 -3.64 19.37 11.65
CA GLN A 43 -2.76 20.50 12.00
C GLN A 43 -3.63 21.64 12.53
N GLY A 44 -3.25 22.24 13.67
CA GLY A 44 -4.04 23.32 14.28
C GLY A 44 -5.49 22.94 14.58
N GLY A 45 -5.74 21.68 14.98
CA GLY A 45 -7.09 21.17 15.27
C GLY A 45 -7.97 20.88 14.04
N ARG A 46 -7.49 21.16 12.82
CA ARG A 46 -8.23 20.90 11.57
C ARG A 46 -7.64 19.71 10.83
N ARG A 47 -8.50 18.93 10.16
CA ARG A 47 -8.08 17.83 9.28
C ARG A 47 -7.46 18.38 7.99
N THR A 48 -6.16 18.14 7.80
CA THR A 48 -5.39 18.59 6.63
C THR A 48 -5.18 17.50 5.59
N GLY A 49 -5.50 16.24 5.90
CA GLY A 49 -5.42 15.16 4.94
C GLY A 49 -5.39 13.78 5.58
N PHE A 50 -4.88 12.82 4.83
CA PHE A 50 -4.71 11.44 5.25
C PHE A 50 -3.36 10.90 4.80
N ASP A 51 -2.78 10.05 5.62
CA ASP A 51 -1.58 9.28 5.30
C ASP A 51 -1.91 7.81 5.14
N VAL A 52 -1.15 7.14 4.29
CA VAL A 52 -1.06 5.68 4.27
C VAL A 52 0.10 5.28 5.17
N VAL A 53 -0.17 4.30 6.04
CA VAL A 53 0.82 3.71 6.93
C VAL A 53 0.80 2.21 6.72
N THR A 54 1.93 1.63 6.31
CA THR A 54 2.08 0.19 6.18
C THR A 54 2.24 -0.45 7.55
N LEU A 55 1.93 -1.75 7.65
CA LEU A 55 2.18 -2.50 8.88
C LEU A 55 3.69 -2.67 9.19
N SER A 56 4.57 -2.39 8.23
CA SER A 56 6.03 -2.29 8.44
C SER A 56 6.47 -0.93 9.00
N GLY A 57 5.55 0.03 9.15
CA GLY A 57 5.84 1.37 9.69
C GLY A 57 6.24 2.41 8.65
N THR A 58 6.21 2.08 7.36
CA THR A 58 6.46 3.05 6.29
C THR A 58 5.24 3.95 6.11
N ARG A 59 5.46 5.25 5.93
CA ARG A 59 4.40 6.26 5.87
C ARG A 59 4.56 7.18 4.67
N GLY A 60 3.44 7.59 4.07
CA GLY A 60 3.43 8.63 3.03
C GLY A 60 2.05 9.26 2.83
N PRO A 61 1.99 10.40 2.12
CA PRO A 61 0.74 11.11 1.88
C PRO A 61 -0.21 10.29 1.01
N LEU A 62 -1.46 10.14 1.44
CA LEU A 62 -2.55 9.67 0.59
C LEU A 62 -3.27 10.87 -0.04
N SER A 63 -3.60 11.86 0.78
CA SER A 63 -4.26 13.06 0.31
C SER A 63 -4.02 14.25 1.23
N ARG A 64 -4.14 15.44 0.67
CA ARG A 64 -3.99 16.72 1.37
C ARG A 64 -5.05 17.70 0.91
N VAL A 65 -5.37 18.69 1.74
CA VAL A 65 -6.17 19.83 1.30
C VAL A 65 -5.45 20.53 0.16
N GLY A 66 -6.11 20.61 -0.98
CA GLY A 66 -5.58 21.29 -2.17
C GLY A 66 -6.30 22.62 -2.43
N PRO A 67 -5.75 23.46 -3.32
CA PRO A 67 -6.42 24.68 -3.79
C PRO A 67 -7.71 24.34 -4.53
N ASP A 68 -8.53 25.32 -4.90
CA ASP A 68 -9.73 25.04 -5.70
C ASP A 68 -9.40 24.39 -7.06
N PRO A 69 -10.30 23.58 -7.62
CA PRO A 69 -10.07 22.91 -8.90
C PRO A 69 -9.82 23.93 -10.01
N VAL A 70 -8.72 23.77 -10.74
CA VAL A 70 -8.41 24.59 -11.91
C VAL A 70 -9.03 23.95 -13.16
N PRO A 71 -9.85 24.68 -13.95
CA PRO A 71 -10.44 24.15 -15.18
C PRO A 71 -9.36 23.59 -16.11
N GLY A 72 -9.56 22.37 -16.62
CA GLY A 72 -8.64 21.71 -17.54
C GLY A 72 -7.50 20.92 -16.88
N LYS A 73 -7.26 21.05 -15.57
CA LYS A 73 -6.30 20.22 -14.84
C LYS A 73 -6.98 18.98 -14.28
N ARG A 74 -6.53 17.79 -14.68
CA ARG A 74 -7.02 16.52 -14.11
C ARG A 74 -6.32 16.26 -12.79
N GLU A 75 -7.04 16.46 -11.69
CA GLU A 75 -6.61 16.10 -10.35
C GLU A 75 -7.54 15.04 -9.77
N CYS A 76 -6.98 13.99 -9.18
CA CYS A 76 -7.76 13.04 -8.40
C CYS A 76 -8.19 13.72 -7.10
N ARG A 77 -9.49 13.94 -6.91
CA ARG A 77 -10.02 14.73 -5.78
C ARG A 77 -11.23 14.08 -5.14
N VAL A 78 -11.33 14.21 -3.82
CA VAL A 78 -12.50 13.85 -3.01
C VAL A 78 -12.81 15.02 -2.08
N GLY A 79 -13.87 15.78 -2.38
CA GLY A 79 -14.19 17.02 -1.67
C GLY A 79 -13.03 18.02 -1.75
N GLN A 80 -12.53 18.48 -0.59
CA GLN A 80 -11.39 19.40 -0.51
C GLN A 80 -10.02 18.72 -0.64
N TYR A 81 -9.96 17.38 -0.69
CA TYR A 81 -8.71 16.63 -0.65
C TYR A 81 -8.25 16.22 -2.04
N VAL A 82 -7.05 16.63 -2.42
CA VAL A 82 -6.34 16.13 -3.61
C VAL A 82 -5.58 14.86 -3.22
N VAL A 83 -5.78 13.81 -3.99
CA VAL A 83 -5.22 12.48 -3.78
C VAL A 83 -3.91 12.36 -4.52
N ASP A 84 -2.87 11.95 -3.81
CA ASP A 84 -1.58 11.60 -4.39
C ASP A 84 -1.58 10.10 -4.73
N VAL A 85 -2.01 9.80 -5.95
CA VAL A 85 -2.10 8.42 -6.45
C VAL A 85 -0.72 7.78 -6.52
N THR A 86 0.30 8.53 -6.95
CA THR A 86 1.67 8.02 -7.08
C THR A 86 2.22 7.58 -5.72
N SER A 87 2.09 8.42 -4.70
CA SER A 87 2.51 8.08 -3.33
C SER A 87 1.72 6.88 -2.78
N PHE A 88 0.41 6.84 -3.02
CA PHE A 88 -0.41 5.69 -2.64
C PHE A 88 0.07 4.41 -3.30
N GLU A 89 0.30 4.41 -4.62
CA GLU A 89 0.69 3.21 -5.35
C GLU A 89 2.04 2.67 -4.89
N GLN A 90 3.00 3.55 -4.63
CA GLN A 90 4.33 3.17 -4.14
C GLN A 90 4.29 2.47 -2.78
N LEU A 91 3.32 2.82 -1.91
CA LEU A 91 3.21 2.24 -0.56
C LEU A 91 2.23 1.07 -0.48
N ALA A 92 1.06 1.21 -1.10
CA ALA A 92 -0.03 0.27 -0.94
C ALA A 92 0.09 -0.93 -1.87
N LEU A 93 0.54 -0.76 -3.12
CA LEU A 93 0.58 -1.89 -4.06
C LEU A 93 1.58 -2.97 -3.65
N PRO A 94 2.80 -2.67 -3.16
CA PRO A 94 3.73 -3.71 -2.73
C PRO A 94 3.16 -4.61 -1.62
N VAL A 95 2.45 -4.03 -0.65
CA VAL A 95 1.88 -4.77 0.50
C VAL A 95 0.57 -5.49 0.17
N LEU A 96 -0.08 -5.12 -0.95
CA LEU A 96 -1.26 -5.83 -1.46
C LEU A 96 -0.91 -6.95 -2.44
N ARG A 97 0.31 -6.95 -3.00
CA ARG A 97 0.77 -8.01 -3.88
C ARG A 97 0.89 -9.29 -3.07
N ASN A 98 0.10 -10.27 -3.47
CA ASN A 98 0.06 -11.59 -2.87
C ASN A 98 1.48 -12.20 -2.93
N GLN A 99 2.16 -12.34 -1.78
CA GLN A 99 3.39 -13.15 -1.64
C GLN A 99 3.10 -14.67 -1.85
N ASN A 100 1.86 -15.01 -2.23
CA ASN A 100 1.39 -16.36 -2.54
C ASN A 100 1.16 -16.56 -4.05
N ALA A 101 1.86 -15.84 -4.92
CA ALA A 101 2.24 -16.44 -6.20
C ALA A 101 3.50 -17.26 -5.88
N SER A 102 3.34 -18.57 -5.89
CA SER A 102 4.33 -19.64 -5.85
C SER A 102 5.77 -19.19 -6.01
N ASN A 103 6.66 -19.71 -5.18
CA ASN A 103 7.99 -20.22 -5.52
C ASN A 103 8.29 -20.30 -7.05
N GLU A 104 8.42 -19.18 -7.75
CA GLU A 104 8.97 -19.12 -9.09
C GLU A 104 10.46 -18.93 -8.89
N ILE A 105 11.13 -20.08 -8.95
CA ILE A 105 12.57 -20.17 -9.11
C ILE A 105 12.95 -19.19 -10.22
N PRO A 106 13.87 -18.23 -10.01
CA PRO A 106 14.40 -17.44 -11.10
C PRO A 106 14.96 -18.42 -12.12
N SER A 107 14.42 -18.43 -13.34
CA SER A 107 15.02 -19.14 -14.45
C SER A 107 16.40 -18.55 -14.70
N GLU A 108 17.43 -19.16 -14.10
CA GLU A 108 18.79 -19.09 -14.62
C GLU A 108 18.74 -19.66 -16.04
N GLU A 109 19.06 -18.82 -17.02
CA GLU A 109 19.41 -19.24 -18.37
C GLU A 109 20.93 -19.53 -18.38
N PRO A 110 21.39 -20.80 -18.34
CA PRO A 110 22.76 -21.12 -18.72
C PRO A 110 22.81 -21.32 -20.24
N GLY A 111 22.87 -20.22 -20.98
CA GLY A 111 23.11 -20.23 -22.42
C GLY A 111 24.60 -20.13 -22.77
N SER A 112 25.40 -21.13 -22.40
CA SER A 112 26.72 -21.31 -22.98
C SER A 112 26.61 -22.14 -24.26
N GLU A 113 26.66 -21.51 -25.43
CA GLU A 113 26.96 -22.20 -26.69
C GLU A 113 28.32 -21.76 -27.21
N HIS A 114 29.30 -22.64 -26.97
CA HIS A 114 30.46 -22.80 -27.83
C HIS A 114 29.97 -23.15 -29.24
N GLN A 115 30.21 -22.27 -30.20
CA GLN A 115 30.19 -22.64 -31.61
C GLN A 115 31.59 -22.50 -32.17
N ILE A 116 32.28 -23.65 -32.12
CA ILE A 116 33.34 -24.07 -33.01
C ILE A 116 32.92 -23.74 -34.44
N ASN A 117 33.73 -22.97 -35.16
CA ASN A 117 33.78 -23.04 -36.62
C ASN A 117 35.22 -22.94 -37.10
N THR A 118 35.62 -24.03 -37.74
CA THR A 118 36.90 -24.28 -38.42
C THR A 118 36.69 -24.00 -39.92
N LEU A 119 37.69 -23.38 -40.56
CA LEU A 119 37.98 -23.25 -42.00
C LEU A 119 37.16 -22.23 -42.84
N ASN A 120 37.80 -21.12 -43.20
CA ASN A 120 38.60 -21.00 -44.43
C ASN A 120 39.75 -20.02 -44.23
#